data_AF-A0A349SP60-F1
#
_entry.id   AF-A0A349SP60-F1
#
_cell.length_a   1.000
_cell.length_b   1.000
_cell.length_c   1.000
_cell.angle_alpha   90.00
_cell.angle_beta   90.00
_cell.angle_gamma   90.00
#
_symmetry.space_group_name_H-M   'P 1'
#
loop_
_entity.id
_entity.type
_entity.pdbx_description
1 polymer ?
#
loop_
_entity_poly.entity_id
_entity_poly.type
_entity_poly.pdbx_seq_one_letter_code
_entity_poly.pdbx_strand_id
1 'polypeptide(L)'
;MNVISKLNTRTWLTSMLMLAALVLSGCGGGASTETNEQYNNGLGNSDDQVTSGPSTYTGPVCSTEDACRFKQYFYDELRTKTCNNCHGNGSETKFLNPDNVNQAYAQAVGIGINRNNPADNQFVENAGNGHWDACWLSSTAACASEMTDYVDRWINGVSSSSTEIQLTAPDE
;
A
#
# COMPACT_ATOMS: atom_id res chain seq x y z
N MET A 1 -38.19 -43.92 -37.22
CA MET A 1 -37.79 -42.57 -36.75
C MET A 1 -39.05 -41.83 -36.33
N ASN A 2 -38.94 -41.00 -35.29
CA ASN A 2 -39.92 -40.02 -34.79
C ASN A 2 -40.82 -40.47 -33.63
N VAL A 3 -40.25 -40.45 -32.42
CA VAL A 3 -41.01 -40.23 -31.18
C VAL A 3 -40.24 -39.23 -30.31
N ILE A 4 -40.35 -37.94 -30.61
CA ILE A 4 -40.08 -36.88 -29.62
C ILE A 4 -41.22 -35.89 -29.72
N SER A 5 -42.33 -36.22 -29.06
CA SER A 5 -43.48 -35.32 -28.93
C SER A 5 -43.51 -34.76 -27.51
N LYS A 6 -43.52 -33.42 -27.42
CA LYS A 6 -43.98 -32.59 -26.29
C LYS A 6 -43.08 -32.53 -25.05
N LEU A 7 -41.98 -31.78 -25.13
CA LEU A 7 -41.43 -31.14 -23.92
C LEU A 7 -42.24 -29.88 -23.59
N ASN A 8 -42.85 -29.86 -22.40
CA ASN A 8 -43.62 -28.74 -21.86
C ASN A 8 -42.65 -27.63 -21.45
N THR A 9 -42.53 -26.60 -22.28
CA THR A 9 -41.60 -25.47 -22.11
C THR A 9 -41.80 -24.69 -20.80
N ARG A 10 -42.99 -24.77 -20.19
CA ARG A 10 -43.28 -24.08 -18.92
C ARG A 10 -42.58 -24.71 -17.71
N THR A 11 -42.42 -26.03 -17.66
CA THR A 11 -41.68 -26.70 -16.57
C THR A 11 -40.17 -26.53 -16.70
N TRP A 12 -39.66 -26.40 -17.92
CA TRP A 12 -38.25 -26.11 -18.17
C TRP A 12 -37.83 -24.71 -17.69
N LEU A 13 -38.66 -23.70 -17.95
CA LEU A 13 -38.38 -22.32 -17.53
C LEU A 13 -38.37 -22.17 -16.00
N THR A 14 -39.26 -22.87 -15.28
CA THR A 14 -39.30 -22.84 -13.81
C THR A 14 -38.10 -23.55 -13.18
N SER A 15 -37.65 -24.67 -13.75
CA SER A 15 -36.46 -25.38 -13.27
C SER A 15 -35.18 -24.60 -13.51
N MET A 16 -35.07 -23.88 -14.63
CA MET A 16 -33.92 -23.03 -14.94
C MET A 16 -33.81 -21.82 -14.01
N LEU A 17 -34.95 -21.22 -13.63
CA LEU A 17 -34.99 -20.08 -12.71
C LEU A 17 -34.61 -20.47 -11.26
N MET A 18 -35.03 -21.65 -10.80
CA MET A 18 -34.61 -22.16 -9.48
C MET A 18 -33.12 -22.49 -9.44
N LEU A 19 -32.58 -23.06 -10.52
CA LEU A 19 -31.15 -23.38 -10.59
C LEU A 19 -30.29 -22.11 -10.57
N ALA A 20 -30.72 -21.03 -11.23
CA ALA A 20 -30.02 -19.75 -11.24
C ALA A 20 -29.95 -19.06 -9.86
N ALA A 21 -30.96 -19.23 -9.01
CA ALA A 21 -30.98 -18.63 -7.66
C ALA A 21 -30.00 -19.30 -6.69
N LEU A 22 -29.69 -20.60 -6.87
CA LEU A 22 -28.69 -21.29 -6.04
C LEU A 22 -27.24 -20.91 -6.38
N VAL A 23 -26.97 -20.35 -7.57
CA VAL A 23 -25.61 -19.96 -7.96
C VAL A 23 -25.19 -18.62 -7.32
N LEU A 24 -26.14 -17.82 -6.82
CA LEU A 24 -25.84 -16.48 -6.26
C LEU A 24 -25.42 -16.49 -4.78
N SER A 25 -25.59 -17.59 -4.04
CA SER A 25 -25.19 -17.66 -2.63
C SER A 25 -23.67 -17.89 -2.41
N GLY A 26 -22.89 -18.00 -3.49
CA GLY A 26 -21.43 -18.15 -3.42
C GLY A 26 -20.64 -16.84 -3.35
N CYS A 27 -21.28 -15.68 -3.57
CA CYS A 27 -20.61 -14.38 -3.62
C CYS A 27 -20.73 -13.63 -2.28
N GLY A 28 -20.09 -14.13 -1.23
CA GLY A 28 -20.10 -13.46 0.07
C GLY A 28 -19.03 -13.85 1.08
N GLY A 29 -18.22 -14.87 0.79
CA GLY A 29 -17.08 -15.25 1.63
C GLY A 29 -15.81 -14.61 1.09
N GLY A 30 -15.48 -13.40 1.54
CA GLY A 30 -14.18 -12.80 1.23
C GLY A 30 -13.05 -13.58 1.91
N ALA A 31 -12.03 -13.96 1.15
CA ALA A 31 -10.83 -14.57 1.69
C ALA A 31 -10.10 -13.59 2.63
N SER A 32 -9.46 -14.13 3.67
CA SER A 32 -8.64 -13.35 4.59
C SER A 32 -7.48 -12.71 3.83
N THR A 33 -7.31 -11.39 3.95
CA THR A 33 -6.13 -10.70 3.45
C THR A 33 -5.03 -10.77 4.52
N GLU A 34 -3.86 -11.25 4.14
CA GLU A 34 -2.65 -11.20 4.96
C GLU A 34 -1.90 -9.87 4.73
N THR A 35 -1.38 -9.28 5.81
CA THR A 35 -0.49 -8.11 5.71
C THR A 35 0.83 -8.53 5.13
N ASN A 36 1.29 -7.83 4.07
CA ASN A 36 2.62 -8.05 3.55
C ASN A 36 3.66 -7.78 4.66
N GLU A 37 4.42 -8.82 5.00
CA GLU A 37 5.46 -8.84 6.03
C GLU A 37 6.48 -7.69 5.91
N GLN A 38 6.68 -7.16 4.69
CA GLN A 38 7.57 -6.02 4.43
C GLN A 38 7.07 -4.71 5.05
N TYR A 39 5.75 -4.57 5.26
CA TYR A 39 5.12 -3.35 5.76
C TYR A 39 4.34 -3.65 7.04
N ASN A 40 5.05 -3.70 8.18
CA ASN A 40 4.40 -3.55 9.49
C ASN A 40 3.93 -2.09 9.67
N ASN A 41 2.85 -1.76 8.97
CA ASN A 41 2.25 -0.44 8.87
C ASN A 41 0.91 -0.36 9.63
N GLY A 42 0.60 -1.32 10.52
CA GLY A 42 -0.60 -1.27 11.36
C GLY A 42 -1.94 -1.26 10.62
N LEU A 43 -1.94 -1.44 9.29
CA LEU A 43 -3.12 -1.37 8.41
C LEU A 43 -3.74 -2.76 8.13
N GLY A 44 -3.40 -3.77 8.93
CA GLY A 44 -4.08 -5.05 8.89
C GLY A 44 -4.18 -5.73 10.26
N ASN A 45 -4.71 -6.95 10.26
CA ASN A 45 -5.17 -7.63 11.48
C ASN A 45 -4.03 -7.76 12.51
N SER A 46 -4.30 -7.31 13.73
CA SER A 46 -3.31 -6.80 14.70
C SER A 46 -2.38 -7.81 15.40
N ASP A 47 -2.17 -9.02 14.89
CA ASP A 47 -1.49 -10.08 15.66
C ASP A 47 -0.07 -10.44 15.19
N ASP A 48 0.34 -10.08 13.97
CA ASP A 48 1.62 -10.53 13.42
C ASP A 48 2.68 -9.43 13.39
N GLN A 49 3.56 -9.46 14.39
CA GLN A 49 4.86 -8.76 14.35
C GLN A 49 5.79 -9.56 13.44
N VAL A 50 5.85 -9.23 12.14
CA VAL A 50 6.75 -9.92 11.22
C VAL A 50 8.06 -9.17 11.00
N THR A 51 9.17 -9.91 11.07
CA THR A 51 10.52 -9.46 10.74
C THR A 51 10.95 -10.01 9.37
N SER A 52 11.40 -9.17 8.42
CA SER A 52 12.24 -9.61 7.29
C SER A 52 12.92 -8.48 6.49
N GLY A 53 14.23 -8.63 6.23
CA GLY A 53 15.09 -7.77 5.39
C GLY A 53 16.14 -6.95 6.16
N PRO A 54 17.33 -6.63 5.59
CA PRO A 54 18.48 -6.05 6.30
C PRO A 54 18.25 -4.64 6.90
N SER A 55 17.11 -4.03 6.61
CA SER A 55 16.61 -2.82 7.26
C SER A 55 15.20 -3.08 7.80
N THR A 56 15.01 -4.09 8.64
CA THR A 56 13.72 -4.31 9.31
C THR A 56 13.49 -3.16 10.29
N TYR A 57 12.38 -2.44 10.16
CA TYR A 57 11.97 -1.45 11.16
C TYR A 57 11.45 -2.18 12.40
N THR A 58 12.05 -1.94 13.56
CA THR A 58 11.71 -2.63 14.83
C THR A 58 11.09 -1.70 15.87
N GLY A 59 10.75 -0.47 15.48
CA GLY A 59 10.13 0.50 16.37
C GLY A 59 8.63 0.25 16.57
N PRO A 60 7.95 1.10 17.36
CA PRO A 60 6.51 1.02 17.57
C PRO A 60 5.73 1.10 16.26
N VAL A 61 4.56 0.43 16.22
CA VAL A 61 3.61 0.56 15.12
C VAL A 61 3.13 2.01 15.01
N CYS A 62 2.80 2.45 13.79
CA CYS A 62 2.18 3.75 13.56
C CYS A 62 0.85 3.89 14.32
N SER A 63 0.56 5.08 14.84
CA SER A 63 -0.56 5.30 15.77
C SER A 63 -1.84 5.82 15.13
N THR A 64 -1.77 6.29 13.88
CA THR A 64 -2.91 6.82 13.14
C THR A 64 -2.85 6.35 11.70
N GLU A 65 -4.00 6.34 11.02
CA GLU A 65 -4.07 5.97 9.59
C GLU A 65 -3.12 6.81 8.72
N ASP A 66 -3.03 8.12 8.99
CA ASP A 66 -2.14 9.02 8.27
C ASP A 66 -0.65 8.74 8.56
N ALA A 67 -0.31 8.44 9.81
CA ALA A 67 1.04 8.00 10.18
C ALA A 67 1.40 6.64 9.57
N CYS A 68 0.40 5.77 9.36
CA CYS A 68 0.58 4.49 8.70
C CYS A 68 0.76 4.63 7.19
N ARG A 69 0.02 5.53 6.53
CA ARG A 69 0.28 5.91 5.13
C ARG A 69 1.64 6.56 4.96
N PHE A 70 2.01 7.47 5.87
CA PHE A 70 3.37 8.04 5.92
C PHE A 70 4.42 6.93 5.99
N LYS A 71 4.22 5.98 6.91
CA LYS A 71 5.15 4.86 7.08
C LYS A 71 5.34 4.12 5.75
N GLN A 72 4.23 3.73 5.15
CA GLN A 72 4.21 2.86 3.98
C GLN A 72 4.74 3.54 2.72
N TYR A 73 4.28 4.76 2.42
CA TYR A 73 4.52 5.37 1.11
C TYR A 73 5.67 6.38 1.10
N PHE A 74 6.15 6.81 2.26
CA PHE A 74 7.18 7.83 2.36
C PHE A 74 8.39 7.34 3.19
N TYR A 75 8.16 6.99 4.44
CA TYR A 75 9.24 6.63 5.37
C TYR A 75 9.97 5.34 4.96
N ASP A 76 9.24 4.28 4.63
CA ASP A 76 9.83 2.99 4.25
C ASP A 76 10.62 3.08 2.93
N GLU A 77 10.17 3.92 2.00
CA GLU A 77 10.90 4.19 0.76
C GLU A 77 12.20 4.94 1.05
N LEU A 78 12.13 6.07 1.76
CA LEU A 78 13.26 6.97 1.96
C LEU A 78 14.30 6.47 2.96
N ARG A 79 13.93 5.65 3.95
CA ARG A 79 14.90 5.10 4.93
C ARG A 79 15.89 4.13 4.30
N THR A 80 15.59 3.61 3.10
CA THR A 80 16.49 2.77 2.30
C THR A 80 17.35 3.57 1.32
N LYS A 81 17.12 4.89 1.21
CA LYS A 81 17.89 5.81 0.37
C LYS A 81 18.91 6.59 1.18
N THR A 82 19.76 7.34 0.48
CA THR A 82 20.80 8.20 1.06
C THR A 82 20.25 9.27 2.02
N CYS A 83 18.97 9.64 1.91
CA CYS A 83 18.27 10.54 2.83
C CYS A 83 18.42 10.13 4.30
N ASN A 84 18.42 8.82 4.58
CA ASN A 84 18.55 8.29 5.94
C ASN A 84 19.88 8.65 6.61
N ASN A 85 20.94 8.88 5.82
CA ASN A 85 22.25 9.22 6.36
C ASN A 85 22.25 10.56 7.10
N CYS A 86 21.38 11.49 6.70
CA CYS A 86 21.31 12.83 7.27
C CYS A 86 19.99 13.14 7.99
N HIS A 87 18.93 12.35 7.74
CA HIS A 87 17.61 12.53 8.39
C HIS A 87 17.22 11.37 9.31
N GLY A 88 18.13 10.40 9.49
CA GLY A 88 18.04 9.30 10.46
C GLY A 88 18.61 9.69 11.83
N ASN A 89 19.37 8.79 12.46
CA ASN A 89 19.84 9.03 13.83
C ASN A 89 20.84 10.19 13.97
N GLY A 90 20.73 10.95 15.06
CA GLY A 90 21.62 12.09 15.35
C GLY A 90 21.37 13.37 14.54
N SER A 91 20.29 13.42 13.75
CA SER A 91 19.89 14.62 13.00
C SER A 91 18.93 15.52 13.77
N GLU A 92 19.06 16.83 13.60
CA GLU A 92 18.07 17.82 14.04
C GLU A 92 16.73 17.66 13.31
N THR A 93 16.77 17.26 12.03
CA THR A 93 15.59 17.08 11.18
C THR A 93 15.30 15.60 10.99
N LYS A 94 14.80 14.95 12.05
CA LYS A 94 14.69 13.49 12.18
C LYS A 94 13.39 12.89 11.62
N PHE A 95 13.02 13.22 10.38
CA PHE A 95 11.82 12.63 9.74
C PHE A 95 12.04 11.20 9.23
N LEU A 96 13.24 10.63 9.36
CA LEU A 96 13.54 9.20 9.14
C LEU A 96 14.02 8.54 10.43
N ASN A 97 13.43 8.91 11.58
CA ASN A 97 13.78 8.30 12.87
C ASN A 97 13.69 6.77 12.81
N PRO A 98 14.81 6.02 12.95
CA PRO A 98 14.78 4.56 12.84
C PRO A 98 14.08 3.88 14.03
N ASP A 99 14.00 4.57 15.17
CA ASP A 99 13.53 3.99 16.42
C ASP A 99 12.01 4.16 16.61
N ASN A 100 11.41 5.16 15.96
CA ASN A 100 10.00 5.49 16.16
C ASN A 100 9.39 6.27 14.98
N VAL A 101 8.55 5.59 14.21
CA VAL A 101 7.84 6.14 13.05
C VAL A 101 6.85 7.25 13.42
N ASN A 102 6.27 7.22 14.63
CA ASN A 102 5.35 8.28 15.06
C ASN A 102 6.10 9.59 15.35
N GLN A 103 7.32 9.50 15.84
CA GLN A 103 8.20 10.68 15.99
C GLN A 103 8.68 11.18 14.63
N ALA A 104 9.04 10.27 13.71
CA ALA A 104 9.39 10.61 12.33
C ALA A 104 8.25 11.36 11.63
N TYR A 105 7.02 10.83 11.75
CA TYR A 105 5.80 11.44 11.22
C TYR A 105 5.56 12.84 11.81
N ALA A 106 5.66 13.00 13.14
CA ALA A 106 5.47 14.30 13.78
C ALA A 106 6.48 15.34 13.28
N GLN A 107 7.74 14.95 13.07
CA GLN A 107 8.75 15.82 12.47
C GLN A 107 8.42 16.17 11.02
N ALA A 108 8.03 15.19 10.21
CA ALA A 108 7.65 15.42 8.81
C ALA A 108 6.47 16.40 8.68
N VAL A 109 5.44 16.24 9.52
CA VAL A 109 4.30 17.17 9.57
C VAL A 109 4.72 18.55 10.07
N GLY A 110 5.65 18.62 11.04
CA GLY A 110 6.17 19.87 11.58
C GLY A 110 6.96 20.72 10.57
N ILE A 111 7.57 20.10 9.57
CA ILE A 111 8.22 20.78 8.43
C ILE A 111 7.19 21.49 7.54
N GLY A 112 5.96 20.97 7.51
CA GLY A 112 4.85 21.50 6.71
C GLY A 112 4.60 20.67 5.46
N ILE A 113 3.42 20.04 5.41
CA ILE A 113 2.96 19.25 4.27
C ILE A 113 1.86 20.01 3.53
N ASN A 114 2.11 20.37 2.27
CA ASN A 114 1.09 20.88 1.37
C ASN A 114 0.24 19.72 0.84
N ARG A 115 -0.92 19.50 1.48
CA ARG A 115 -1.85 18.43 1.11
C ARG A 115 -2.65 18.71 -0.16
N ASN A 116 -2.70 19.97 -0.61
CA ASN A 116 -3.48 20.36 -1.80
C ASN A 116 -2.67 20.25 -3.09
N ASN A 117 -1.35 20.42 -3.00
CA ASN A 117 -0.44 20.25 -4.13
C ASN A 117 0.82 19.48 -3.67
N PRO A 118 0.86 18.14 -3.86
CA PRO A 118 2.01 17.32 -3.50
C PRO A 118 3.34 17.79 -4.08
N ALA A 119 3.35 18.31 -5.32
CA ALA A 119 4.56 18.78 -5.98
C ALA A 119 5.17 20.03 -5.34
N ASP A 120 4.36 20.84 -4.64
CA ASP A 120 4.79 22.07 -3.96
C ASP A 120 5.23 21.82 -2.51
N ASN A 121 5.68 20.60 -2.19
CA ASN A 121 6.22 20.27 -0.87
C ASN A 121 7.74 20.49 -0.83
N GLN A 122 8.25 20.97 0.30
CA GLN A 122 9.68 21.19 0.52
C GLN A 122 10.51 19.90 0.29
N PHE A 123 9.95 18.73 0.59
CA PHE A 123 10.58 17.43 0.31
C PHE A 123 10.87 17.25 -1.19
N VAL A 124 9.91 17.63 -2.06
CA VAL A 124 10.02 17.54 -3.52
C VAL A 124 11.06 18.54 -4.03
N GLU A 125 10.99 19.79 -3.56
CA GLU A 125 11.96 20.83 -3.92
C GLU A 125 13.39 20.40 -3.56
N ASN A 126 13.60 19.88 -2.35
CA ASN A 126 14.91 19.41 -1.90
C ASN A 126 15.44 18.24 -2.74
N ALA A 127 14.58 17.28 -3.11
CA ALA A 127 14.95 16.18 -3.99
C ALA A 127 15.32 16.67 -5.39
N GLY A 128 14.58 17.64 -5.93
CA GLY A 128 14.83 18.27 -7.23
C GLY A 128 16.10 19.12 -7.29
N ASN A 129 16.50 19.68 -6.16
CA ASN A 129 17.76 20.43 -6.00
C ASN A 129 18.96 19.52 -5.67
N GLY A 130 18.73 18.20 -5.54
CA GLY A 130 19.80 17.21 -5.36
C GLY A 130 20.49 17.22 -4.00
N HIS A 131 19.84 17.80 -2.97
CA HIS A 131 20.30 17.93 -1.57
C HIS A 131 21.41 16.92 -1.20
N TRP A 132 22.69 17.33 -1.39
CA TRP A 132 23.92 16.54 -1.21
C TRP A 132 23.76 15.03 -1.43
N ASP A 133 23.60 14.59 -2.68
CA ASP A 133 23.43 13.18 -3.07
C ASP A 133 22.13 12.51 -2.58
N ALA A 134 21.11 13.29 -2.21
CA ALA A 134 19.77 12.77 -1.91
C ALA A 134 19.07 12.17 -3.13
N CYS A 135 19.53 12.44 -4.35
CA CYS A 135 18.95 11.83 -5.54
C CYS A 135 19.57 10.45 -5.80
N TRP A 136 18.77 9.40 -5.67
CA TRP A 136 19.16 8.01 -5.92
C TRP A 136 18.96 7.56 -7.37
N LEU A 137 18.51 8.47 -8.24
CA LEU A 137 18.33 8.26 -9.67
C LEU A 137 19.35 9.06 -10.47
N SER A 138 19.40 8.82 -11.78
CA SER A 138 20.31 9.52 -12.70
C SER A 138 19.96 10.99 -12.97
N SER A 139 18.84 11.50 -12.47
CA SER A 139 18.37 12.87 -12.68
C SER A 139 17.60 13.39 -11.47
N THR A 140 17.91 14.60 -11.02
CA THR A 140 17.19 15.24 -9.92
C THR A 140 15.73 15.53 -10.26
N ALA A 141 15.40 15.75 -11.54
CA ALA A 141 14.01 15.86 -11.98
C ALA A 141 13.25 14.53 -11.79
N ALA A 142 13.90 13.39 -12.03
CA ALA A 142 13.30 12.08 -11.75
C ALA A 142 13.11 11.86 -10.25
N CYS A 143 14.09 12.26 -9.43
CA CYS A 143 13.97 12.20 -7.96
C CYS A 143 12.85 13.11 -7.42
N ALA A 144 12.67 14.31 -7.97
CA ALA A 144 11.54 15.17 -7.64
C ALA A 144 10.19 14.52 -8.02
N SER A 145 10.13 13.86 -9.18
CA SER A 145 8.94 13.14 -9.62
C SER A 145 8.60 11.96 -8.70
N GLU A 146 9.58 11.13 -8.32
CA GLU A 146 9.35 10.04 -7.36
C GLU A 146 8.99 10.58 -5.98
N MET A 147 9.64 11.64 -5.51
CA MET A 147 9.28 12.26 -4.23
C MET A 147 7.85 12.82 -4.26
N THR A 148 7.41 13.39 -5.39
CA THR A 148 6.02 13.85 -5.55
C THR A 148 5.05 12.68 -5.41
N ASP A 149 5.37 11.54 -6.02
CA ASP A 149 4.56 10.30 -5.91
C ASP A 149 4.53 9.76 -4.47
N TYR A 150 5.65 9.74 -3.75
CA TYR A 150 5.67 9.34 -2.33
C TYR A 150 4.81 10.24 -1.44
N VAL A 151 4.90 11.56 -1.64
CA VAL A 151 4.08 12.53 -0.91
C VAL A 151 2.60 12.39 -1.27
N ASP A 152 2.27 12.23 -2.55
CA ASP A 152 0.90 12.04 -3.03
C ASP A 152 0.27 10.78 -2.44
N ARG A 153 0.96 9.63 -2.48
CA ARG A 153 0.49 8.38 -1.91
C ARG A 153 0.38 8.43 -0.38
N TRP A 154 1.24 9.17 0.30
CA TRP A 154 1.06 9.43 1.73
C TRP A 154 -0.25 10.20 1.99
N ILE A 155 -0.48 11.30 1.26
CA ILE A 155 -1.66 12.17 1.48
C ILE A 155 -2.95 11.46 1.09
N ASN A 156 -2.97 10.87 -0.10
CA ASN A 156 -4.17 10.38 -0.78
C ASN A 156 -4.36 8.86 -0.69
N GLY A 157 -3.33 8.12 -0.26
CA GLY A 157 -3.30 6.67 -0.36
C GLY A 157 -3.17 6.18 -1.80
N VAL A 158 -3.32 4.88 -2.00
CA VAL A 158 -3.54 4.28 -3.31
C VAL A 158 -4.88 3.57 -3.30
N SER A 159 -5.66 3.67 -4.37
CA SER A 159 -6.87 2.86 -4.52
C SER A 159 -6.48 1.40 -4.77
N SER A 160 -6.60 0.56 -3.74
CA SER A 160 -6.35 -0.88 -3.85
C SER A 160 -7.43 -1.56 -4.69
N SER A 161 -7.14 -1.87 -5.95
CA SER A 161 -7.90 -2.87 -6.71
C SER A 161 -7.22 -4.22 -6.51
N SER A 162 -7.65 -4.99 -5.53
CA SER A 162 -7.12 -6.34 -5.29
C SER A 162 -7.47 -7.25 -6.49
N THR A 163 -6.47 -7.67 -7.26
CA THR A 163 -6.64 -8.77 -8.21
C THR A 163 -6.27 -10.05 -7.48
N GLU A 164 -7.25 -10.89 -7.17
CA GLU A 164 -7.03 -12.19 -6.54
C GLU A 164 -6.30 -13.11 -7.55
N ILE A 165 -5.07 -13.52 -7.24
CA ILE A 165 -4.35 -14.51 -8.05
C ILE A 165 -4.82 -15.90 -7.60
N GLN A 166 -5.64 -16.52 -8.43
CA GLN A 166 -6.11 -17.88 -8.19
C GLN A 166 -5.05 -18.89 -8.65
N LEU A 167 -4.30 -19.45 -7.70
CA LEU A 167 -3.34 -20.52 -7.96
C LEU A 167 -4.09 -21.86 -8.06
N THR A 168 -4.08 -22.48 -9.24
CA THR A 168 -4.58 -23.86 -9.43
C THR A 168 -3.39 -24.80 -9.58
N ALA A 169 -3.36 -25.88 -8.80
CA ALA A 169 -2.33 -26.91 -8.94
C ALA A 169 -2.44 -27.62 -10.30
N PRO A 170 -1.33 -27.93 -10.97
CA PRO A 170 -1.35 -28.70 -12.22
C PRO A 170 -1.79 -30.14 -11.98
N ASP A 171 -2.56 -30.69 -12.92
CA ASP A 171 -3.04 -32.08 -12.87
C ASP A 171 -1.87 -33.07 -12.87
N GLU A 172 -1.98 -34.10 -12.02
CA GLU A 172 -0.99 -35.17 -11.82
C GLU A 172 -1.18 -36.39 -12.73
#